data_AF-G0W5X1-F1
#
_entry.id   AF-G0W5X1-F1
#
_cell.length_a   1.000
_cell.length_b   1.000
_cell.length_c   1.000
_cell.angle_alpha   90.00
_cell.angle_beta   90.00
_cell.angle_gamma   90.00
#
_symmetry.space_group_name_H-M   'P 1'
#
loop_
_entity.id
_entity.type
_entity.pdbx_description
1 polymer ?
#
loop_
_entity_poly.entity_id
_entity_poly.type
_entity_poly.pdbx_seq_one_letter_code
_entity_poly.pdbx_strand_id
1 'polypeptide(L)'
;MSLRSNCRLLIQPLTRAGPSASISLLSSSNNIVNVSQSCNNRTLLALTRQASYSSSSTSPRLKDSEFAKYKEYYRNLKSLTINEIPEEIASKSPLLITLHSRLQLPESFKYSTLSRCLTCRSSQLPTLPSSTSPKTVTFSKDYCDNHGLNIFGKNILSYYVTKKLLEKYPRLPTVILNAAIDSYISDYVLSSIGSQWGIDIEKQTVMERYLQNEPFEITLGKLRFYNNSLNYNDGIEIVSWKKKFNQVKAMSLAVRSIIGSLWIESDQMAEQQQIKKNLAFKFIDDHIISRKLDVSKLFMFEQPTRELSKLCEREGLERPISKLLAESGRASKAPVFIVGVFSDKEKLGEGYGSSLKEAKARAATDALLKWYCYEPTNLQSPVIDPGTVIV
;
A
#
# COMPACT_ATOMS: atom_id res chain seq x y z
N MET A 1 -32.75 -27.49 -41.88
CA MET A 1 -33.10 -26.06 -42.07
C MET A 1 -32.62 -25.29 -40.84
N SER A 2 -31.54 -24.54 -41.01
CA SER A 2 -30.79 -23.83 -39.96
C SER A 2 -31.04 -22.34 -40.13
N LEU A 3 -31.47 -21.65 -39.07
CA LEU A 3 -31.37 -20.19 -38.96
C LEU A 3 -30.91 -19.82 -37.54
N ARG A 4 -29.60 -19.61 -37.41
CA ARG A 4 -28.98 -18.76 -36.38
C ARG A 4 -28.74 -17.40 -37.01
N SER A 5 -29.20 -16.31 -36.39
CA SER A 5 -28.80 -14.95 -36.74
C SER A 5 -28.26 -14.22 -35.50
N ASN A 6 -26.94 -14.06 -35.49
CA ASN A 6 -26.22 -13.15 -34.61
C ASN A 6 -26.38 -11.73 -35.16
N CYS A 7 -26.97 -10.82 -34.38
CA CYS A 7 -26.90 -9.37 -34.65
C CYS A 7 -26.10 -8.69 -33.54
N ARG A 8 -24.88 -8.30 -33.91
CA ARG A 8 -23.91 -7.53 -33.13
C ARG A 8 -24.15 -6.06 -33.47
N LEU A 9 -24.78 -5.30 -32.58
CA LEU A 9 -25.03 -3.87 -32.79
C LEU A 9 -23.81 -3.04 -32.36
N LEU A 10 -23.34 -2.26 -33.35
CA LEU A 10 -22.28 -1.26 -33.29
C LEU A 10 -22.76 -0.03 -32.51
N ILE A 11 -21.92 0.48 -31.60
CA ILE A 11 -22.05 1.82 -31.02
C ILE A 11 -20.89 2.66 -31.57
N GLN A 12 -21.22 3.67 -32.37
CA GLN A 12 -20.32 4.70 -32.90
C GLN A 12 -20.04 5.78 -31.84
N PRO A 13 -18.85 6.41 -31.82
CA PRO A 13 -18.66 7.72 -31.22
C PRO A 13 -18.81 8.85 -32.25
N LEU A 14 -19.60 9.87 -31.87
CA LEU A 14 -19.85 11.11 -32.60
C LEU A 14 -18.57 11.96 -32.74
N THR A 15 -18.14 12.24 -33.96
CA THR A 15 -17.16 13.28 -34.30
C THR A 15 -17.89 14.54 -34.77
N ARG A 16 -17.64 15.67 -34.09
CA ARG A 16 -18.11 16.99 -34.52
C ARG A 16 -16.91 17.79 -35.03
N ALA A 17 -16.90 18.04 -36.33
CA ALA A 17 -15.89 18.82 -37.03
C ALA A 17 -16.17 20.33 -36.95
N GLY A 18 -15.11 21.13 -36.85
CA GLY A 18 -15.05 22.59 -36.92
C GLY A 18 -13.60 23.02 -37.25
N PRO A 19 -13.37 24.20 -37.86
CA PRO A 19 -12.56 24.31 -39.07
C PRO A 19 -11.05 24.47 -38.86
N SER A 20 -10.31 23.96 -39.84
CA SER A 20 -8.87 24.06 -40.05
C SER A 20 -8.44 25.45 -40.51
N ALA A 21 -7.50 26.07 -39.79
CA ALA A 21 -6.67 27.17 -40.28
C ALA A 21 -5.29 26.64 -40.66
N SER A 22 -4.90 26.86 -41.91
CA SER A 22 -3.66 26.48 -42.57
C SER A 22 -2.52 27.46 -42.24
N ILE A 23 -1.37 26.94 -41.82
CA ILE A 23 -0.09 27.67 -41.83
C ILE A 23 0.89 26.87 -42.69
N SER A 24 1.33 27.51 -43.77
CA SER A 24 2.23 26.99 -44.78
C SER A 24 3.69 26.99 -44.29
N LEU A 25 4.33 25.83 -44.36
CA LEU A 25 5.79 25.68 -44.27
C LEU A 25 6.39 25.85 -45.68
N LEU A 26 7.21 26.88 -45.84
CA LEU A 26 8.06 27.08 -47.00
C LEU A 26 9.36 26.30 -46.81
N SER A 27 9.62 25.37 -47.73
CA SER A 27 10.87 24.64 -47.91
C SER A 27 11.83 25.48 -48.77
N SER A 28 13.11 25.47 -48.41
CA SER A 28 14.19 25.96 -49.26
C SER A 28 15.35 24.97 -49.21
N SER A 29 15.45 24.20 -50.29
CA SER A 29 16.50 23.25 -50.62
C SER A 29 17.82 23.97 -50.90
N ASN A 30 18.96 23.38 -50.53
CA ASN A 30 20.24 23.63 -51.22
C ASN A 30 21.13 22.39 -51.25
N ASN A 31 21.08 21.76 -52.42
CA ASN A 31 21.98 20.91 -53.19
C ASN A 31 23.31 20.40 -52.61
N ILE A 32 23.46 19.08 -52.77
CA ILE A 32 24.68 18.28 -52.82
C ILE A 32 25.25 18.36 -54.25
N VAL A 33 26.57 18.56 -54.39
CA VAL A 33 27.31 18.22 -55.63
C VAL A 33 28.56 17.43 -55.25
N ASN A 34 28.58 16.16 -55.67
CA ASN A 34 29.75 15.29 -55.72
C ASN A 34 30.53 15.58 -57.01
N VAL A 35 31.86 15.72 -56.91
CA VAL A 35 32.76 15.55 -58.05
C VAL A 35 33.89 14.61 -57.64
N SER A 36 33.92 13.46 -58.30
CA SER A 36 34.98 12.47 -58.32
C SER A 36 36.02 12.81 -59.38
N GLN A 37 37.31 12.82 -59.05
CA GLN A 37 38.38 12.57 -60.01
C GLN A 37 39.48 11.70 -59.38
N SER A 38 39.73 10.58 -60.04
CA SER A 38 40.80 9.62 -59.80
C SER A 38 42.16 10.15 -60.27
N CYS A 39 43.26 9.71 -59.66
CA CYS A 39 44.50 9.33 -60.36
C CYS A 39 45.36 8.41 -59.48
N ASN A 40 45.95 7.42 -60.14
CA ASN A 40 46.67 6.26 -59.62
C ASN A 40 48.11 6.53 -59.10
N ASN A 41 48.53 5.67 -58.18
CA ASN A 41 49.87 5.10 -57.94
C ASN A 41 51.12 5.91 -58.34
N ARG A 42 51.91 6.26 -57.32
CA ARG A 42 53.36 5.95 -57.28
C ARG A 42 53.89 5.98 -55.85
N THR A 43 54.40 4.82 -55.44
CA THR A 43 55.21 4.57 -54.25
C THR A 43 56.48 5.43 -54.24
N LEU A 44 56.70 6.22 -53.19
CA LEU A 44 58.03 6.64 -52.75
C LEU A 44 58.08 6.71 -51.21
N LEU A 45 58.72 5.67 -50.66
CA LEU A 45 59.68 5.65 -49.55
C LEU A 45 59.43 6.51 -48.30
N ALA A 46 59.39 5.81 -47.17
CA ALA A 46 59.32 6.27 -45.81
C ALA A 46 60.41 7.27 -45.41
N LEU A 47 60.02 8.30 -44.66
CA LEU A 47 60.81 8.84 -43.55
C LEU A 47 59.88 9.04 -42.35
N THR A 48 60.10 8.20 -41.36
CA THR A 48 59.52 8.24 -40.03
C THR A 48 59.84 9.56 -39.32
N ARG A 49 58.81 10.31 -38.94
CA ARG A 49 58.86 11.20 -37.77
C ARG A 49 57.73 10.81 -36.84
N GLN A 50 58.06 9.97 -35.87
CA GLN A 50 57.24 9.78 -34.68
C GLN A 50 57.24 11.11 -33.92
N ALA A 51 56.20 11.92 -34.12
CA ALA A 51 55.88 13.01 -33.22
C ALA A 51 55.24 12.39 -31.97
N SER A 52 56.08 11.96 -31.03
CA SER A 52 55.68 11.67 -29.67
C SER A 52 55.24 12.97 -29.01
N TYR A 53 53.94 13.26 -29.09
CA TYR A 53 53.30 14.25 -28.23
C TYR A 53 53.36 13.71 -26.80
N SER A 54 54.43 14.09 -26.10
CA SER A 54 54.50 14.03 -24.65
C SER A 54 53.60 15.13 -24.10
N SER A 55 52.28 14.89 -24.10
CA SER A 55 51.37 15.63 -23.25
C SER A 55 51.56 15.12 -21.81
N SER A 56 52.67 15.51 -21.19
CA SER A 56 52.79 15.57 -19.73
C SER A 56 51.90 16.70 -19.21
N SER A 57 50.58 16.60 -19.44
CA SER A 57 49.62 17.34 -18.66
C SER A 57 49.57 16.66 -17.29
N THR A 58 50.51 17.03 -16.42
CA THR A 58 50.35 16.90 -14.98
C THR A 58 49.15 17.74 -14.61
N SER A 59 47.95 17.16 -14.72
CA SER A 59 46.80 17.67 -14.01
C SER A 59 47.18 17.66 -12.54
N PRO A 60 46.97 18.76 -11.80
CA PRO A 60 47.24 18.75 -10.38
C PRO A 60 46.38 17.63 -9.79
N ARG A 61 47.01 16.62 -9.16
CA ARG A 61 46.32 15.60 -8.34
C ARG A 61 45.61 16.34 -7.21
N LEU A 62 44.40 16.81 -7.50
CA LEU A 62 43.55 17.50 -6.56
C LEU A 62 43.01 16.47 -5.57
N LYS A 63 43.53 16.52 -4.33
CA LYS A 63 42.89 16.01 -3.10
C LYS A 63 42.34 14.58 -3.16
N ASP A 64 43.23 13.60 -3.23
CA ASP A 64 42.92 12.18 -2.96
C ASP A 64 42.39 11.93 -1.51
N SER A 65 42.29 12.96 -0.65
CA SER A 65 41.90 12.84 0.76
C SER A 65 40.38 12.81 1.02
N GLU A 66 39.60 13.74 0.46
CA GLU A 66 38.16 13.87 0.82
C GLU A 66 37.30 12.78 0.18
N PHE A 67 37.60 12.42 -1.07
CA PHE A 67 36.92 11.30 -1.72
C PHE A 67 37.22 9.96 -1.02
N ALA A 68 38.45 9.77 -0.54
CA ALA A 68 38.81 8.59 0.25
C ALA A 68 38.05 8.53 1.58
N LYS A 69 37.94 9.66 2.30
CA LYS A 69 37.14 9.77 3.52
C LYS A 69 35.67 9.47 3.29
N TYR A 70 35.08 10.04 2.23
CA TYR A 70 33.69 9.74 1.86
C TYR A 70 33.50 8.26 1.52
N LYS A 71 34.44 7.67 0.79
CA LYS A 71 34.41 6.24 0.42
C LYS A 71 34.49 5.34 1.66
N GLU A 72 35.30 5.72 2.66
CA GLU A 72 35.39 5.03 3.95
C GLU A 72 34.08 5.16 4.74
N TYR A 73 33.55 6.38 4.87
CA TYR A 73 32.24 6.64 5.48
C TYR A 73 31.13 5.79 4.83
N TYR A 74 31.07 5.75 3.50
CA TYR A 74 30.09 4.96 2.77
C TYR A 74 30.24 3.45 3.01
N ARG A 75 31.49 2.94 3.09
CA ARG A 75 31.75 1.53 3.42
C ARG A 75 31.26 1.18 4.82
N ASN A 76 31.53 2.05 5.79
CA ASN A 76 31.08 1.88 7.18
C ASN A 76 29.56 1.93 7.29
N LEU A 77 28.91 2.89 6.63
CA LEU A 77 27.45 2.94 6.56
C LEU A 77 26.88 1.67 5.93
N LYS A 78 27.47 1.20 4.83
CA LYS A 78 27.03 -0.02 4.15
C LYS A 78 27.16 -1.26 5.04
N SER A 79 28.26 -1.43 5.77
CA SER A 79 28.43 -2.57 6.66
C SER A 79 27.41 -2.57 7.79
N LEU A 80 27.15 -1.40 8.40
CA LEU A 80 26.20 -1.22 9.50
C LEU A 80 24.73 -1.37 9.11
N THR A 81 24.41 -1.13 7.83
CA THR A 81 23.02 -1.12 7.36
C THR A 81 22.60 -2.39 6.63
N ILE A 82 23.53 -3.05 5.91
CA ILE A 82 23.23 -4.20 5.04
C ILE A 82 23.68 -5.53 5.66
N ASN A 83 24.86 -5.56 6.28
CA ASN A 83 25.45 -6.82 6.72
C ASN A 83 24.99 -7.19 8.13
N GLU A 84 25.20 -6.29 9.10
CA GLU A 84 24.87 -6.52 10.51
C GLU A 84 24.55 -5.18 11.17
N ILE A 85 23.47 -5.13 11.95
CA ILE A 85 23.11 -3.95 12.76
C ILE A 85 23.57 -4.24 14.19
N PRO A 86 24.71 -3.68 14.64
CA PRO A 86 25.20 -3.92 15.99
C PRO A 86 24.33 -3.22 17.03
N GLU A 87 24.07 -3.91 18.14
CA GLU A 87 23.21 -3.41 19.21
C GLU A 87 23.78 -2.15 19.88
N GLU A 88 25.10 -2.08 20.03
CA GLU A 88 25.80 -0.94 20.66
C GLU A 88 25.60 0.40 19.95
N ILE A 89 25.39 0.36 18.62
CA ILE A 89 25.16 1.57 17.82
C ILE A 89 23.66 1.87 17.78
N ALA A 90 22.82 0.82 17.68
CA ALA A 90 21.38 0.99 17.68
C ALA A 90 20.87 1.60 19.00
N SER A 91 21.43 1.19 20.14
CA SER A 91 21.08 1.72 21.47
C SER A 91 21.47 3.19 21.66
N LYS A 92 22.46 3.70 20.94
CA LYS A 92 22.85 5.13 20.96
C LYS A 92 21.92 6.01 20.13
N SER A 93 21.06 5.41 19.29
CA SER A 93 20.17 6.17 18.41
C SER A 93 18.99 6.78 19.19
N PRO A 94 18.88 8.11 19.25
CA PRO A 94 17.77 8.75 19.94
C PRO A 94 16.42 8.46 19.28
N LEU A 95 16.40 8.31 17.94
CA LEU A 95 15.17 8.02 17.20
C LEU A 95 14.62 6.62 17.54
N LEU A 96 15.50 5.63 17.71
CA LEU A 96 15.08 4.27 18.09
C LEU A 96 14.61 4.22 19.54
N ILE A 97 15.30 4.89 20.47
CA ILE A 97 14.90 4.97 21.89
C ILE A 97 13.53 5.65 22.05
N THR A 98 13.34 6.77 21.36
CA THR A 98 12.07 7.52 21.44
C THR A 98 10.92 6.75 20.80
N LEU A 99 11.15 6.01 19.72
CA LEU A 99 10.14 5.13 19.12
C LEU A 99 9.80 3.97 20.07
N HIS A 100 10.81 3.29 20.62
CA HIS A 100 10.63 2.16 21.54
C HIS A 100 9.78 2.55 22.76
N SER A 101 10.14 3.66 23.42
CA SER A 101 9.40 4.19 24.57
C SER A 101 7.99 4.66 24.22
N ARG A 102 7.79 5.32 23.07
CA ARG A 102 6.48 5.79 22.59
C ARG A 102 5.50 4.64 22.35
N LEU A 103 5.97 3.54 21.77
CA LEU A 103 5.17 2.35 21.50
C LEU A 103 5.04 1.41 22.70
N GLN A 104 5.69 1.74 23.82
CA GLN A 104 5.72 0.91 25.03
C GLN A 104 6.14 -0.54 24.71
N LEU A 105 7.17 -0.69 23.87
CA LEU A 105 7.69 -2.00 23.51
C LEU A 105 8.33 -2.67 24.74
N PRO A 106 8.31 -4.00 24.83
CA PRO A 106 8.94 -4.70 25.94
C PRO A 106 10.45 -4.45 25.95
N GLU A 107 11.06 -4.43 27.15
CA GLU A 107 12.51 -4.22 27.31
C GLU A 107 13.35 -5.31 26.62
N SER A 108 12.79 -6.51 26.43
CA SER A 108 13.45 -7.60 25.70
C SER A 108 13.58 -7.30 24.20
N PHE A 109 12.77 -6.37 23.67
CA PHE A 109 12.83 -5.97 22.28
C PHE A 109 14.08 -5.12 22.00
N LYS A 110 15.02 -5.71 21.27
CA LYS A 110 16.31 -5.10 20.93
C LYS A 110 16.18 -3.88 19.98
N TYR A 111 17.14 -2.96 20.05
CA TYR A 111 17.18 -1.81 19.14
C TYR A 111 17.65 -2.20 17.74
N SER A 112 18.50 -3.22 17.62
CA SER A 112 18.92 -3.79 16.33
C SER A 112 17.75 -4.36 15.54
N THR A 113 16.81 -5.05 16.20
CA THR A 113 15.59 -5.58 15.56
C THR A 113 14.64 -4.46 15.16
N LEU A 114 14.52 -3.40 15.97
CA LEU A 114 13.75 -2.20 15.62
C LEU A 114 14.30 -1.54 14.35
N SER A 115 15.62 -1.31 14.32
CA SER A 115 16.33 -0.76 13.16
C SER A 115 16.16 -1.63 11.93
N ARG A 116 16.17 -2.96 12.08
CA ARG A 116 15.88 -3.91 11.00
C ARG A 116 14.44 -3.80 10.50
N CYS A 117 13.45 -3.51 11.35
CA CYS A 117 12.08 -3.30 10.87
C CYS A 117 11.98 -2.10 9.92
N LEU A 118 12.84 -1.10 10.12
CA LEU A 118 12.95 0.09 9.29
C LEU A 118 13.80 -0.10 8.01
N THR A 119 14.49 -1.23 7.82
CA THR A 119 15.25 -1.53 6.60
C THR A 119 14.40 -2.23 5.55
N CYS A 120 13.91 -1.48 4.56
CA CYS A 120 13.25 -2.10 3.41
C CYS A 120 14.27 -2.76 2.47
N ARG A 121 13.91 -3.90 1.88
CA ARG A 121 14.73 -4.57 0.86
C ARG A 121 15.11 -3.65 -0.31
N SER A 122 14.24 -2.72 -0.65
CA SER A 122 14.50 -1.72 -1.70
C SER A 122 15.57 -0.72 -1.35
N SER A 123 16.01 -0.58 -0.10
CA SER A 123 17.12 0.31 0.26
C SER A 123 18.42 -0.06 -0.46
N GLN A 124 18.55 -1.30 -0.91
CA GLN A 124 19.67 -1.73 -1.74
C GLN A 124 19.59 -1.03 -3.11
N LEU A 125 20.64 -0.28 -3.45
CA LEU A 125 20.75 0.34 -4.75
C LEU A 125 20.61 -0.74 -5.83
N PRO A 126 19.76 -0.55 -6.86
CA PRO A 126 19.75 -1.44 -8.00
C PRO A 126 21.18 -1.56 -8.52
N THR A 127 21.74 -2.76 -8.53
CA THR A 127 22.93 -3.03 -9.33
C THR A 127 22.59 -2.60 -10.76
N LEU A 128 23.48 -1.85 -11.41
CA LEU A 128 23.28 -1.21 -12.73
C LEU A 128 22.35 -2.02 -13.66
N PRO A 129 21.54 -1.37 -14.52
CA PRO A 129 20.89 -2.07 -15.63
C PRO A 129 21.99 -2.61 -16.56
N SER A 130 22.47 -3.83 -16.32
CA SER A 130 23.36 -4.51 -17.24
C SER A 130 22.53 -4.85 -18.47
N SER A 131 22.83 -4.18 -19.58
CA SER A 131 22.21 -4.35 -20.90
C SER A 131 22.46 -5.71 -21.55
N THR A 132 22.80 -6.76 -20.80
CA THR A 132 23.14 -8.06 -21.38
C THR A 132 22.64 -9.20 -20.49
N SER A 133 21.59 -9.86 -20.99
CA SER A 133 21.03 -11.19 -20.68
C SER A 133 20.74 -11.62 -19.22
N PRO A 134 19.61 -12.36 -19.02
CA PRO A 134 19.14 -12.84 -17.73
C PRO A 134 19.81 -14.15 -17.31
N LYS A 135 19.59 -14.53 -16.03
CA LYS A 135 20.07 -15.75 -15.32
C LYS A 135 21.46 -15.50 -14.72
N THR A 136 21.63 -15.42 -13.40
CA THR A 136 21.11 -16.27 -12.33
C THR A 136 20.91 -15.39 -11.11
N VAL A 137 19.88 -15.65 -10.30
CA VAL A 137 19.65 -14.92 -9.04
C VAL A 137 20.89 -15.11 -8.15
N THR A 138 21.82 -14.16 -8.19
CA THR A 138 22.86 -14.06 -7.19
C THR A 138 22.14 -13.60 -5.93
N PHE A 139 21.77 -14.55 -5.09
CA PHE A 139 21.38 -14.27 -3.71
C PHE A 139 22.63 -13.70 -3.00
N SER A 140 22.86 -12.40 -3.13
CA SER A 140 23.68 -11.70 -2.16
C SER A 140 23.08 -11.92 -0.77
N LYS A 141 23.94 -12.01 0.26
CA LYS A 141 23.58 -12.20 1.67
C LYS A 141 22.67 -11.07 2.17
N ASP A 142 21.39 -11.10 1.81
CA ASP A 142 20.38 -10.10 2.17
C ASP A 142 19.54 -10.60 3.37
N TYR A 143 20.19 -11.04 4.46
CA TYR A 143 19.47 -11.61 5.61
C TYR A 143 18.97 -10.56 6.61
N CYS A 144 19.35 -9.28 6.46
CA CYS A 144 19.06 -8.19 7.40
C CYS A 144 18.07 -7.16 6.85
N ASP A 145 17.03 -7.61 6.17
CA ASP A 145 15.92 -6.77 5.73
C ASP A 145 14.63 -7.02 6.52
N ASN A 146 13.65 -6.14 6.32
CA ASN A 146 12.32 -6.22 6.91
C ASN A 146 11.35 -7.11 6.11
N HIS A 147 11.76 -7.71 4.99
CA HIS A 147 10.86 -8.39 4.06
C HIS A 147 10.18 -9.61 4.69
N GLY A 148 10.95 -10.47 5.35
CA GLY A 148 10.42 -11.66 6.04
C GLY A 148 9.50 -11.31 7.21
N LEU A 149 9.93 -10.34 8.03
CA LEU A 149 9.14 -9.83 9.16
C LEU A 149 7.82 -9.22 8.70
N ASN A 150 7.84 -8.50 7.58
CA ASN A 150 6.63 -7.91 7.01
C ASN A 150 5.62 -8.98 6.56
N ILE A 151 6.08 -10.04 5.88
CA ILE A 151 5.18 -11.13 5.44
C ILE A 151 4.51 -11.74 6.67
N PHE A 152 5.30 -11.99 7.71
CA PHE A 152 4.80 -12.56 8.94
C PHE A 152 3.81 -11.64 9.66
N GLY A 153 4.15 -10.37 9.83
CA GLY A 153 3.25 -9.36 10.42
C GLY A 153 1.97 -9.16 9.61
N LYS A 154 2.04 -9.23 8.27
CA LYS A 154 0.85 -9.22 7.41
C LYS A 154 -0.06 -10.40 7.72
N ASN A 155 0.49 -11.60 7.83
CA ASN A 155 -0.30 -12.80 8.14
C ASN A 155 -0.97 -12.69 9.51
N ILE A 156 -0.26 -12.18 10.53
CA ILE A 156 -0.81 -11.94 11.87
C ILE A 156 -1.96 -10.92 11.81
N LEU A 157 -1.76 -9.79 11.15
CA LEU A 157 -2.78 -8.76 11.00
C LEU A 157 -4.02 -9.31 10.28
N SER A 158 -3.82 -9.99 9.15
CA SER A 158 -4.91 -10.59 8.38
C SER A 158 -5.66 -11.63 9.21
N TYR A 159 -4.96 -12.48 9.96
CA TYR A 159 -5.60 -13.47 10.84
C TYR A 159 -6.40 -12.79 11.96
N TYR A 160 -5.77 -11.90 12.72
CA TYR A 160 -6.35 -11.37 13.95
C TYR A 160 -7.49 -10.38 13.70
N VAL A 161 -7.32 -9.48 12.73
CA VAL A 161 -8.37 -8.51 12.36
C VAL A 161 -9.58 -9.23 11.79
N THR A 162 -9.38 -10.23 10.91
CA THR A 162 -10.48 -11.05 10.39
C THR A 162 -11.21 -11.77 11.50
N LYS A 163 -10.47 -12.40 12.42
CA LYS A 163 -11.04 -13.08 13.58
C LYS A 163 -11.92 -12.14 14.40
N LYS A 164 -11.40 -10.95 14.76
CA LYS A 164 -12.14 -9.95 15.56
C LYS A 164 -13.38 -9.43 14.84
N LEU A 165 -13.32 -9.25 13.54
CA LEU A 165 -14.46 -8.84 12.73
C LEU A 165 -15.53 -9.93 12.65
N LEU A 166 -15.15 -11.20 12.53
CA LEU A 166 -16.09 -12.33 12.53
C LEU A 166 -16.70 -12.57 13.92
N GLU A 167 -15.93 -12.40 14.99
CA GLU A 167 -16.43 -12.45 16.37
C GLU A 167 -17.45 -11.33 16.62
N LYS A 168 -17.22 -10.13 16.07
CA LYS A 168 -18.12 -8.99 16.21
C LYS A 168 -19.34 -9.06 15.29
N TYR A 169 -19.15 -9.48 14.03
CA TYR A 169 -20.19 -9.54 13.00
C TYR A 169 -20.17 -10.91 12.30
N PRO A 170 -20.78 -11.95 12.89
CA PRO A 170 -20.72 -13.32 12.37
C PRO A 170 -21.43 -13.50 11.01
N ARG A 171 -22.38 -12.62 10.68
CA ARG A 171 -23.21 -12.68 9.46
C ARG A 171 -22.72 -11.78 8.34
N LEU A 172 -21.55 -11.15 8.48
CA LEU A 172 -21.10 -10.12 7.55
C LEU A 172 -20.83 -10.71 6.15
N PRO A 173 -21.41 -10.15 5.07
CA PRO A 173 -21.12 -10.63 3.71
C PRO A 173 -19.63 -10.55 3.37
N THR A 174 -19.11 -11.55 2.65
CA THR A 174 -17.66 -11.68 2.38
C THR A 174 -17.04 -10.45 1.73
N VAL A 175 -17.75 -9.80 0.81
CA VAL A 175 -17.26 -8.57 0.13
C VAL A 175 -17.09 -7.43 1.13
N ILE A 176 -18.02 -7.31 2.08
CA ILE A 176 -18.03 -6.26 3.09
C ILE A 176 -17.02 -6.57 4.18
N LEU A 177 -16.88 -7.84 4.56
CA LEU A 177 -15.83 -8.31 5.45
C LEU A 177 -14.44 -7.95 4.89
N ASN A 178 -14.20 -8.21 3.60
CA ASN A 178 -12.93 -7.85 2.96
C ASN A 178 -12.71 -6.34 2.95
N ALA A 179 -13.73 -5.55 2.62
CA ALA A 179 -13.66 -4.09 2.68
C ALA A 179 -13.38 -3.58 4.11
N ALA A 180 -14.01 -4.19 5.12
CA ALA A 180 -13.77 -3.89 6.52
C ALA A 180 -12.32 -4.24 6.91
N ILE A 181 -11.83 -5.42 6.56
CA ILE A 181 -10.43 -5.80 6.80
C ILE A 181 -9.50 -4.77 6.14
N ASP A 182 -9.68 -4.45 4.87
CA ASP A 182 -8.85 -3.47 4.16
C ASP A 182 -8.90 -2.08 4.81
N SER A 183 -10.05 -1.63 5.27
CA SER A 183 -10.15 -0.34 5.96
C SER A 183 -9.44 -0.29 7.32
N TYR A 184 -9.16 -1.44 7.95
CA TYR A 184 -8.28 -1.52 9.13
C TYR A 184 -6.80 -1.68 8.75
N ILE A 185 -6.46 -2.52 7.75
CA ILE A 185 -5.08 -2.96 7.49
C ILE A 185 -4.54 -2.60 6.09
N SER A 186 -5.20 -1.71 5.36
CA SER A 186 -4.72 -1.19 4.07
C SER A 186 -3.36 -0.52 4.21
N ASP A 187 -2.60 -0.51 3.10
CA ASP A 187 -1.28 0.12 3.07
C ASP A 187 -1.33 1.60 3.46
N TYR A 188 -2.40 2.32 3.07
CA TYR A 188 -2.61 3.72 3.44
C TYR A 188 -2.85 3.91 4.94
N VAL A 189 -3.68 3.05 5.54
CA VAL A 189 -3.98 3.11 6.98
C VAL A 189 -2.73 2.78 7.78
N LEU A 190 -2.01 1.72 7.43
CA LEU A 190 -0.76 1.38 8.09
C LEU A 190 0.31 2.46 7.89
N SER A 191 0.36 3.12 6.73
CA SER A 191 1.24 4.28 6.52
C SER A 191 0.88 5.45 7.42
N SER A 192 -0.42 5.73 7.58
CA SER A 192 -0.90 6.78 8.48
C SER A 192 -0.53 6.46 9.93
N ILE A 193 -0.68 5.20 10.35
CA ILE A 193 -0.28 4.73 11.69
C ILE A 193 1.23 4.85 11.89
N GLY A 194 2.05 4.41 10.94
CA GLY A 194 3.50 4.55 11.03
C GLY A 194 3.96 6.02 11.08
N SER A 195 3.23 6.91 10.40
CA SER A 195 3.47 8.36 10.48
C SER A 195 3.07 8.91 11.87
N GLN A 196 1.95 8.45 12.44
CA GLN A 196 1.53 8.81 13.81
C GLN A 196 2.51 8.30 14.87
N TRP A 197 3.13 7.15 14.65
CA TRP A 197 4.20 6.62 15.51
C TRP A 197 5.49 7.44 15.41
N GLY A 198 5.60 8.38 14.47
CA GLY A 198 6.78 9.22 14.28
C GLY A 198 7.93 8.48 13.60
N ILE A 199 7.64 7.53 12.71
CA ILE A 199 8.66 6.90 11.86
C ILE A 199 9.05 7.91 10.77
N ASP A 200 10.25 8.47 10.90
CA ASP A 200 10.78 9.41 9.93
C ASP A 200 11.37 8.69 8.71
N ILE A 201 11.24 9.31 7.55
CA ILE A 201 11.76 8.77 6.28
C ILE A 201 13.15 9.33 6.01
N GLU A 202 14.04 8.47 5.55
CA GLU A 202 15.35 8.90 5.06
C GLU A 202 15.17 9.65 3.73
N LYS A 203 15.20 10.99 3.78
CA LYS A 203 15.07 11.86 2.59
C LYS A 203 16.43 12.32 2.04
N GLN A 204 17.45 12.34 2.88
CA GLN A 204 18.76 12.91 2.54
C GLN A 204 19.59 11.95 1.71
N THR A 205 20.45 12.50 0.86
CA THR A 205 21.43 11.69 0.12
C THR A 205 22.58 11.27 1.03
N VAL A 206 23.26 10.16 0.72
CA VAL A 206 24.39 9.70 1.54
C VAL A 206 25.52 10.73 1.59
N MET A 207 25.68 11.52 0.51
CA MET A 207 26.67 12.59 0.43
C MET A 207 26.32 13.75 1.37
N GLU A 208 25.06 14.18 1.41
CA GLU A 208 24.61 15.24 2.32
C GLU A 208 24.87 14.89 3.79
N ARG A 209 24.57 13.65 4.18
CA ARG A 209 24.83 13.17 5.55
C ARG A 209 26.32 13.20 5.91
N TYR A 210 27.17 12.83 4.98
CA TYR A 210 28.62 12.93 5.14
C TYR A 210 29.07 14.39 5.32
N LEU A 211 28.59 15.31 4.48
CA LEU A 211 28.92 16.73 4.59
C LEU A 211 28.42 17.36 5.89
N GLN A 212 27.28 16.91 6.39
CA GLN A 212 26.72 17.30 7.69
C GLN A 212 27.44 16.64 8.88
N ASN A 213 28.34 15.68 8.63
CA ASN A 213 28.96 14.82 9.64
C ASN A 213 27.91 14.17 10.56
N GLU A 214 26.80 13.68 9.98
CA GLU A 214 25.73 13.04 10.74
C GLU A 214 26.19 11.68 11.29
N PRO A 215 25.93 11.39 12.59
CA PRO A 215 26.19 10.08 13.18
C PRO A 215 25.34 8.97 12.53
N PHE A 216 25.91 7.76 12.39
CA PHE A 216 25.23 6.62 11.75
C PHE A 216 23.97 6.17 12.49
N GLU A 217 23.94 6.41 13.79
CA GLU A 217 22.84 6.14 14.71
C GLU A 217 21.53 6.76 14.23
N ILE A 218 21.58 7.99 13.69
CA ILE A 218 20.37 8.68 13.21
C ILE A 218 19.86 8.02 11.93
N THR A 219 20.75 7.63 11.03
CA THR A 219 20.40 6.87 9.81
C THR A 219 19.73 5.53 10.14
N LEU A 220 20.17 4.85 11.21
CA LEU A 220 19.57 3.57 11.63
C LEU A 220 18.12 3.73 12.13
N GLY A 221 17.81 4.86 12.75
CA GLY A 221 16.48 5.19 13.27
C GLY A 221 15.50 5.74 12.23
N LYS A 222 15.96 6.04 11.02
CA LYS A 222 15.12 6.47 9.90
C LYS A 222 14.69 5.27 9.03
N LEU A 223 13.50 5.37 8.44
CA LEU A 223 12.97 4.42 7.48
C LEU A 223 13.77 4.48 6.17
N ARG A 224 14.43 3.36 5.86
CA ARG A 224 15.33 3.22 4.72
C ARG A 224 14.65 2.43 3.61
N PHE A 225 14.42 3.07 2.48
CA PHE A 225 13.94 2.46 1.25
C PHE A 225 14.44 3.24 0.05
N TYR A 226 14.33 2.69 -1.16
CA TYR A 226 14.62 3.46 -2.36
C TYR A 226 13.59 4.58 -2.55
N ASN A 227 13.95 5.78 -2.12
CA ASN A 227 13.26 7.01 -2.43
C ASN A 227 13.97 7.67 -3.62
N ASN A 228 13.25 7.90 -4.71
CA ASN A 228 13.80 8.68 -5.80
C ASN A 228 13.68 10.15 -5.38
N SER A 229 14.80 10.76 -5.02
CA SER A 229 14.89 12.14 -4.49
C SER A 229 14.22 13.18 -5.43
N LEU A 230 14.14 12.87 -6.73
CA LEU A 230 13.49 13.70 -7.76
C LEU A 230 12.02 13.29 -8.03
N ASN A 231 11.33 12.69 -7.06
CA ASN A 231 9.98 12.16 -7.27
C ASN A 231 8.90 13.24 -7.49
N TYR A 232 9.10 14.43 -6.96
CA TYR A 232 8.16 15.54 -7.06
C TYR A 232 8.95 16.84 -7.20
N ASN A 233 9.26 17.21 -8.44
CA ASN A 233 9.84 18.50 -8.77
C ASN A 233 8.93 19.17 -9.80
N ASP A 234 8.58 20.44 -9.56
CA ASP A 234 7.76 21.26 -10.45
C ASP A 234 6.41 20.62 -10.86
N GLY A 235 5.77 19.90 -9.93
CA GLY A 235 4.49 19.22 -10.17
C GLY A 235 4.59 18.00 -11.09
N ILE A 236 5.79 17.56 -11.45
CA ILE A 236 6.03 16.35 -12.26
C ILE A 236 6.30 15.18 -11.33
N GLU A 237 5.43 14.17 -11.38
CA GLU A 237 5.60 12.91 -10.67
C GLU A 237 6.01 11.78 -11.61
N ILE A 238 7.11 11.11 -11.28
CA ILE A 238 7.56 9.94 -12.04
C ILE A 238 6.76 8.71 -11.58
N VAL A 239 5.64 8.46 -12.26
CA VAL A 239 4.86 7.24 -12.07
C VAL A 239 5.56 6.08 -12.77
N SER A 240 6.38 5.35 -12.02
CA SER A 240 6.99 4.13 -12.54
C SER A 240 6.05 2.94 -12.34
N TRP A 241 5.39 2.53 -13.42
CA TRP A 241 4.54 1.34 -13.54
C TRP A 241 5.18 0.05 -12.99
N LYS A 242 6.52 -0.01 -12.96
CA LYS A 242 7.30 -1.15 -12.46
C LYS A 242 7.84 -0.98 -11.03
N LYS A 243 7.76 0.22 -10.42
CA LYS A 243 8.35 0.45 -9.09
C LYS A 243 7.36 -0.03 -8.03
N LYS A 244 7.74 -1.13 -7.36
CA LYS A 244 7.06 -1.67 -6.17
C LYS A 244 7.21 -0.81 -4.91
N PHE A 245 7.79 0.39 -5.01
CA PHE A 245 8.31 1.14 -3.86
C PHE A 245 7.72 2.55 -3.86
N ASN A 246 6.70 2.71 -3.02
CA ASN A 246 6.06 3.97 -2.64
C ASN A 246 6.40 4.20 -1.15
N GLN A 247 6.51 5.45 -0.72
CA GLN A 247 6.60 5.83 0.69
C GLN A 247 5.50 5.15 1.52
N VAL A 248 4.25 5.18 1.03
CA VAL A 248 3.10 4.55 1.70
C VAL A 248 3.37 3.07 1.96
N LYS A 249 3.93 2.38 0.96
CA LYS A 249 4.22 0.96 1.05
C LYS A 249 5.42 0.69 1.97
N ALA A 250 6.48 1.48 1.90
CA ALA A 250 7.63 1.33 2.79
C ALA A 250 7.21 1.49 4.27
N MET A 251 6.34 2.45 4.56
CA MET A 251 5.80 2.66 5.89
C MET A 251 4.92 1.49 6.34
N SER A 252 4.04 0.97 5.46
CA SER A 252 3.21 -0.19 5.80
C SER A 252 4.03 -1.46 6.04
N LEU A 253 5.13 -1.67 5.29
CA LEU A 253 6.09 -2.74 5.52
C LEU A 253 6.72 -2.61 6.92
N ALA A 254 7.15 -1.41 7.31
CA ALA A 254 7.77 -1.19 8.61
C ALA A 254 6.82 -1.48 9.78
N VAL A 255 5.58 -0.99 9.70
CA VAL A 255 4.55 -1.26 10.72
C VAL A 255 4.26 -2.77 10.84
N ARG A 256 4.11 -3.47 9.71
CA ARG A 256 3.95 -4.92 9.70
C ARG A 256 5.15 -5.62 10.33
N SER A 257 6.36 -5.19 10.02
CA SER A 257 7.59 -5.79 10.56
C SER A 257 7.75 -5.56 12.06
N ILE A 258 7.33 -4.40 12.59
CA ILE A 258 7.30 -4.16 14.05
C ILE A 258 6.33 -5.14 14.72
N ILE A 259 5.13 -5.33 14.17
CA ILE A 259 4.15 -6.29 14.72
C ILE A 259 4.68 -7.74 14.63
N GLY A 260 5.28 -8.09 13.49
CA GLY A 260 5.87 -9.42 13.30
C GLY A 260 7.05 -9.70 14.23
N SER A 261 7.92 -8.71 14.46
CA SER A 261 9.05 -8.85 15.38
C SER A 261 8.61 -8.89 16.84
N LEU A 262 7.60 -8.11 17.22
CA LEU A 262 7.00 -8.15 18.56
C LEU A 262 6.41 -9.55 18.86
N TRP A 263 5.77 -10.17 17.87
CA TRP A 263 5.29 -11.55 18.01
C TRP A 263 6.46 -12.54 18.21
N ILE A 264 7.55 -12.41 17.43
CA ILE A 264 8.72 -13.30 17.56
C ILE A 264 9.37 -13.15 18.95
N GLU A 265 9.49 -11.91 19.43
CA GLU A 265 10.04 -11.61 20.75
C GLU A 265 9.16 -12.20 21.87
N SER A 266 7.84 -12.07 21.74
CA SER A 266 6.90 -12.73 22.64
C SER A 266 7.01 -14.27 22.60
N ASP A 267 7.49 -14.83 21.48
CA ASP A 267 7.66 -16.27 21.33
C ASP A 267 8.87 -16.82 22.08
N GLN A 268 9.91 -16.01 22.36
CA GLN A 268 11.13 -16.48 23.04
C GLN A 268 11.00 -16.57 24.57
N MET A 269 10.08 -15.80 25.18
CA MET A 269 9.83 -15.79 26.64
C MET A 269 8.90 -16.94 27.09
N ALA A 270 9.03 -18.11 26.44
CA ALA A 270 8.00 -19.13 26.27
C ALA A 270 7.77 -20.15 27.38
N GLU A 271 8.57 -20.17 28.45
CA GLU A 271 8.47 -21.28 29.41
C GLU A 271 7.22 -21.22 30.30
N GLN A 272 6.42 -20.14 30.26
CA GLN A 272 5.23 -19.99 31.08
C GLN A 272 3.97 -19.73 30.23
N GLN A 273 3.28 -20.83 29.90
CA GLN A 273 2.11 -20.93 29.02
C GLN A 273 0.86 -20.25 29.59
N GLN A 274 0.51 -19.05 29.12
CA GLN A 274 -0.88 -18.56 28.84
C GLN A 274 -0.87 -17.06 28.48
N ILE A 275 0.01 -16.28 29.12
CA ILE A 275 0.13 -14.81 28.98
C ILE A 275 0.68 -14.41 27.60
N LYS A 276 1.38 -15.35 26.95
CA LYS A 276 2.23 -15.23 25.76
C LYS A 276 1.54 -14.77 24.46
N LYS A 277 0.28 -15.15 24.22
CA LYS A 277 -0.46 -14.76 23.00
C LYS A 277 -1.06 -13.34 23.10
N ASN A 278 -1.07 -12.74 24.30
CA ASN A 278 -1.79 -11.49 24.51
C ASN A 278 -0.98 -10.27 24.12
N LEU A 279 0.36 -10.25 24.13
CA LEU A 279 1.11 -8.99 23.93
C LEU A 279 0.96 -8.45 22.51
N ALA A 280 1.23 -9.26 21.48
CA ALA A 280 1.06 -8.86 20.08
C ALA A 280 -0.40 -8.55 19.73
N PHE A 281 -1.32 -9.38 20.22
CA PHE A 281 -2.75 -9.19 19.99
C PHE A 281 -3.31 -7.97 20.72
N LYS A 282 -2.88 -7.71 21.96
CA LYS A 282 -3.18 -6.49 22.70
C LYS A 282 -2.62 -5.27 22.00
N PHE A 283 -1.38 -5.34 21.52
CA PHE A 283 -0.78 -4.26 20.75
C PHE A 283 -1.61 -3.95 19.48
N ILE A 284 -2.10 -4.98 18.78
CA ILE A 284 -2.99 -4.81 17.62
C ILE A 284 -4.37 -4.27 18.05
N ASP A 285 -4.92 -4.73 19.17
CA ASP A 285 -6.17 -4.21 19.73
C ASP A 285 -6.04 -2.70 20.02
N ASP A 286 -4.96 -2.30 20.68
CA ASP A 286 -4.69 -0.93 21.12
C ASP A 286 -4.41 0.03 19.95
N HIS A 287 -3.71 -0.42 18.90
CA HIS A 287 -3.25 0.46 17.81
C HIS A 287 -4.05 0.34 16.49
N ILE A 288 -4.57 -0.86 16.18
CA ILE A 288 -5.27 -1.13 14.91
C ILE A 288 -6.78 -1.17 15.12
N ILE A 289 -7.26 -2.01 16.05
CA ILE A 289 -8.71 -2.27 16.23
C ILE A 289 -9.39 -1.15 17.04
N SER A 290 -8.65 -0.40 17.85
CA SER A 290 -9.15 0.80 18.55
C SER A 290 -9.71 1.88 17.62
N ARG A 291 -9.40 1.82 16.32
CA ARG A 291 -9.92 2.73 15.31
C ARG A 291 -11.42 2.52 15.10
N LYS A 292 -12.18 3.61 15.04
CA LYS A 292 -13.61 3.57 14.76
C LYS A 292 -13.87 3.28 13.29
N LEU A 293 -14.61 2.21 13.03
CA LEU A 293 -15.19 1.92 11.74
C LEU A 293 -16.70 1.69 11.86
N ASP A 294 -17.46 2.32 10.97
CA ASP A 294 -18.91 2.17 10.86
C ASP A 294 -19.22 1.21 9.70
N VAL A 295 -19.48 -0.06 10.02
CA VAL A 295 -19.68 -1.13 9.03
C VAL A 295 -20.92 -0.87 8.20
N SER A 296 -21.95 -0.23 8.75
CA SER A 296 -23.20 0.09 8.05
C SER A 296 -22.98 0.95 6.82
N LYS A 297 -21.90 1.77 6.79
CA LYS A 297 -21.54 2.61 5.64
C LYS A 297 -20.83 1.85 4.51
N LEU A 298 -20.38 0.63 4.75
CA LEU A 298 -19.73 -0.21 3.74
C LEU A 298 -20.74 -0.92 2.83
N PHE A 299 -22.02 -0.98 3.23
CA PHE A 299 -23.06 -1.66 2.48
C PHE A 299 -23.52 -0.84 1.28
N MET A 300 -23.68 -1.54 0.15
CA MET A 300 -24.35 -1.03 -1.04
C MET A 300 -25.26 -2.15 -1.57
N PHE A 301 -26.58 -1.96 -1.46
CA PHE A 301 -27.58 -2.93 -1.89
C PHE A 301 -28.13 -2.56 -3.27
N GLU A 302 -28.22 -3.53 -4.17
CA GLU A 302 -28.84 -3.33 -5.49
C GLU A 302 -30.37 -3.52 -5.45
N GLN A 303 -30.83 -4.65 -4.91
CA GLN A 303 -32.25 -5.02 -4.85
C GLN A 303 -32.68 -5.50 -3.45
N PRO A 304 -32.72 -4.60 -2.44
CA PRO A 304 -32.88 -4.98 -1.04
C PRO A 304 -34.20 -5.68 -0.73
N THR A 305 -35.28 -5.36 -1.44
CA THR A 305 -36.58 -6.01 -1.22
C THR A 305 -36.60 -7.47 -1.66
N ARG A 306 -35.86 -7.80 -2.73
CA ARG A 306 -35.79 -9.16 -3.26
C ARG A 306 -34.91 -10.03 -2.36
N GLU A 307 -33.78 -9.46 -1.94
CA GLU A 307 -32.87 -10.06 -0.99
C GLU A 307 -33.54 -10.35 0.36
N LEU A 308 -34.28 -9.38 0.91
CA LEU A 308 -35.03 -9.57 2.14
C LEU A 308 -36.11 -10.66 2.01
N SER A 309 -36.80 -10.74 0.87
CA SER A 309 -37.78 -11.82 0.64
C SER A 309 -37.11 -13.19 0.60
N LYS A 310 -35.91 -13.30 0.01
CA LYS A 310 -35.13 -14.54 0.00
C LYS A 310 -34.57 -14.91 1.36
N LEU A 311 -34.17 -13.91 2.14
CA LEU A 311 -33.78 -14.09 3.53
C LEU A 311 -34.93 -14.66 4.36
N CYS A 312 -36.12 -14.06 4.30
CA CYS A 312 -37.28 -14.56 5.03
C CYS A 312 -37.64 -15.99 4.60
N GLU A 313 -37.61 -16.29 3.29
CA GLU A 313 -37.84 -17.64 2.77
C GLU A 313 -36.82 -18.66 3.33
N ARG A 314 -35.54 -18.28 3.41
CA ARG A 314 -34.46 -19.13 3.94
C ARG A 314 -34.59 -19.40 5.43
N GLU A 315 -34.93 -18.39 6.22
CA GLU A 315 -35.06 -18.49 7.68
C GLU A 315 -36.43 -19.04 8.11
N GLY A 316 -37.32 -19.38 7.17
CA GLY A 316 -38.66 -19.90 7.45
C GLY A 316 -39.63 -18.84 8.02
N LEU A 317 -39.35 -17.57 7.79
CA LEU A 317 -40.19 -16.44 8.20
C LEU A 317 -41.29 -16.19 7.15
N GLU A 318 -42.41 -15.60 7.59
CA GLU A 318 -43.45 -15.17 6.67
C GLU A 318 -42.94 -14.11 5.69
N ARG A 319 -43.56 -14.07 4.50
CA ARG A 319 -43.16 -13.15 3.43
C ARG A 319 -43.20 -11.70 3.94
N PRO A 320 -42.13 -10.91 3.74
CA PRO A 320 -42.07 -9.56 4.25
C PRO A 320 -43.04 -8.63 3.51
N ILE A 321 -43.89 -7.93 4.27
CA ILE A 321 -44.89 -6.98 3.75
C ILE A 321 -44.54 -5.57 4.25
N SER A 322 -44.37 -4.64 3.31
CA SER A 322 -44.16 -3.22 3.60
C SER A 322 -45.49 -2.50 3.87
N LYS A 323 -45.65 -1.91 5.07
CA LYS A 323 -46.83 -1.15 5.49
C LYS A 323 -46.46 0.32 5.78
N LEU A 324 -47.35 1.24 5.46
CA LEU A 324 -47.19 2.65 5.79
C LEU A 324 -47.50 2.85 7.29
N LEU A 325 -46.58 3.44 8.03
CA LEU A 325 -46.72 3.71 9.46
C LEU A 325 -47.22 5.12 9.72
N ALA A 326 -46.60 6.09 9.05
CA ALA A 326 -46.96 7.50 9.14
C ALA A 326 -46.66 8.20 7.81
N GLU A 327 -47.41 9.25 7.53
CA GLU A 327 -47.14 10.13 6.40
C GLU A 327 -47.44 11.58 6.72
N SER A 328 -46.64 12.46 6.11
CA SER A 328 -46.84 13.90 6.18
C SER A 328 -46.46 14.55 4.85
N GLY A 329 -47.18 15.63 4.49
CA GLY A 329 -46.84 16.43 3.31
C GLY A 329 -46.92 15.68 1.98
N ARG A 330 -47.85 14.71 1.82
CA ARG A 330 -47.99 13.88 0.59
C ARG A 330 -48.02 14.71 -0.70
N ALA A 331 -48.73 15.84 -0.69
CA ALA A 331 -48.86 16.75 -1.83
C ALA A 331 -47.87 17.92 -1.80
N SER A 332 -46.80 17.83 -1.01
CA SER A 332 -45.75 18.84 -0.91
C SER A 332 -44.53 18.48 -1.76
N LYS A 333 -43.60 19.44 -1.92
CA LYS A 333 -42.33 19.20 -2.62
C LYS A 333 -41.41 18.22 -1.87
N ALA A 334 -41.54 18.14 -0.55
CA ALA A 334 -40.73 17.29 0.32
C ALA A 334 -41.66 16.47 1.25
N PRO A 335 -42.35 15.44 0.73
CA PRO A 335 -43.13 14.54 1.55
C PRO A 335 -42.23 13.74 2.50
N VAL A 336 -42.80 13.24 3.59
CA VAL A 336 -42.14 12.26 4.45
C VAL A 336 -43.07 11.07 4.60
N PHE A 337 -42.63 9.92 4.08
CA PHE A 337 -43.30 8.64 4.26
C PHE A 337 -42.46 7.76 5.16
N ILE A 338 -43.05 7.24 6.24
CA ILE A 338 -42.43 6.27 7.13
C ILE A 338 -43.07 4.92 6.84
N VAL A 339 -42.25 3.95 6.44
CA VAL A 339 -42.68 2.60 6.05
C VAL A 339 -41.97 1.59 6.94
N GLY A 340 -42.73 0.65 7.48
CA GLY A 340 -42.20 -0.52 8.20
C GLY A 340 -42.33 -1.78 7.35
N VAL A 341 -41.32 -2.64 7.40
CA VAL A 341 -41.40 -4.00 6.83
C VAL A 341 -41.70 -4.98 7.95
N PHE A 342 -42.79 -5.72 7.78
CA PHE A 342 -43.28 -6.69 8.76
C PHE A 342 -43.19 -8.11 8.21
N SER A 343 -42.80 -9.05 9.05
CA SER A 343 -43.03 -10.48 8.85
C SER A 343 -44.04 -10.91 9.92
N ASP A 344 -45.23 -11.34 9.52
CA ASP A 344 -46.42 -11.46 10.36
C ASP A 344 -46.68 -10.20 11.23
N LYS A 345 -46.39 -10.30 12.54
CA LYS A 345 -46.53 -9.26 13.56
C LYS A 345 -45.22 -8.53 13.88
N GLU A 346 -44.09 -9.11 13.53
CA GLU A 346 -42.77 -8.57 13.89
C GLU A 346 -42.31 -7.53 12.86
N LYS A 347 -41.88 -6.36 13.36
CA LYS A 347 -41.29 -5.30 12.52
C LYS A 347 -39.80 -5.57 12.32
N LEU A 348 -39.44 -6.04 11.12
CA LEU A 348 -38.04 -6.31 10.77
C LEU A 348 -37.23 -5.02 10.56
N GLY A 349 -37.82 -4.05 9.86
CA GLY A 349 -37.13 -2.83 9.45
C GLY A 349 -38.06 -1.64 9.33
N GLU A 350 -37.48 -0.45 9.41
CA GLU A 350 -38.17 0.82 9.26
C GLU A 350 -37.35 1.76 8.38
N GLY A 351 -38.02 2.52 7.52
CA GLY A 351 -37.37 3.44 6.61
C GLY A 351 -38.25 4.63 6.30
N TYR A 352 -37.63 5.80 6.19
CA TYR A 352 -38.28 7.04 5.80
C TYR A 352 -37.81 7.49 4.43
N GLY A 353 -38.67 8.11 3.63
CA GLY A 353 -38.29 8.61 2.30
C GLY A 353 -39.23 9.67 1.76
N SER A 354 -38.76 10.39 0.74
CA SER A 354 -39.56 11.41 0.04
C SER A 354 -40.60 10.79 -0.90
N SER A 355 -40.40 9.52 -1.27
CA SER A 355 -41.37 8.71 -2.00
C SER A 355 -41.67 7.39 -1.30
N LEU A 356 -42.85 6.83 -1.54
CA LEU A 356 -43.22 5.50 -1.03
C LEU A 356 -42.23 4.40 -1.46
N LYS A 357 -41.69 4.50 -2.69
CA LYS A 357 -40.71 3.54 -3.23
C LYS A 357 -39.36 3.64 -2.49
N GLU A 358 -38.91 4.86 -2.23
CA GLU A 358 -37.68 5.14 -1.47
C GLU A 358 -37.81 4.69 -0.01
N ALA A 359 -38.90 5.04 0.67
CA ALA A 359 -39.16 4.62 2.04
C ALA A 359 -39.21 3.08 2.15
N LYS A 360 -39.88 2.41 1.21
CA LYS A 360 -39.91 0.94 1.11
C LYS A 360 -38.51 0.34 0.91
N ALA A 361 -37.72 0.91 0.01
CA ALA A 361 -36.35 0.44 -0.23
C ALA A 361 -35.48 0.61 1.02
N ARG A 362 -35.55 1.77 1.69
CA ARG A 362 -34.81 2.03 2.93
C ARG A 362 -35.23 1.14 4.10
N ALA A 363 -36.53 0.85 4.22
CA ALA A 363 -37.02 -0.04 5.25
C ALA A 363 -36.50 -1.48 5.03
N ALA A 364 -36.38 -1.91 3.77
CA ALA A 364 -35.76 -3.19 3.44
C ALA A 364 -34.24 -3.20 3.71
N THR A 365 -33.51 -2.12 3.38
CA THR A 365 -32.08 -2.02 3.70
C THR A 365 -31.83 -1.99 5.21
N ASP A 366 -32.68 -1.34 6.00
CA ASP A 366 -32.58 -1.33 7.46
C ASP A 366 -32.76 -2.75 8.04
N ALA A 367 -33.73 -3.51 7.54
CA ALA A 367 -33.91 -4.91 7.93
C ALA A 367 -32.68 -5.78 7.59
N LEU A 368 -32.11 -5.62 6.39
CA LEU A 368 -30.89 -6.33 5.98
C LEU A 368 -29.67 -5.92 6.81
N LEU A 369 -29.50 -4.63 7.11
CA LEU A 369 -28.42 -4.14 7.97
C LEU A 369 -28.52 -4.73 9.38
N LYS A 370 -29.72 -4.77 9.96
CA LYS A 370 -29.94 -5.41 11.27
C LYS A 370 -29.58 -6.90 11.25
N TRP A 371 -29.87 -7.59 10.16
CA TRP A 371 -29.50 -8.99 9.99
C TRP A 371 -27.98 -9.18 9.88
N TYR A 372 -27.32 -8.43 8.99
CA TYR A 372 -25.90 -8.60 8.69
C TYR A 372 -24.97 -8.00 9.74
N CYS A 373 -25.33 -6.86 10.34
CA CYS A 373 -24.59 -6.20 11.40
C CYS A 373 -25.00 -6.68 12.79
N TYR A 374 -25.61 -7.86 12.91
CA TYR A 374 -25.93 -8.47 14.19
C TYR A 374 -24.63 -8.70 15.00
N GLU A 375 -24.58 -8.16 16.21
CA GLU A 375 -23.46 -8.34 17.15
C GLU A 375 -23.91 -9.25 18.31
N PRO A 376 -23.38 -10.48 18.42
CA PRO A 376 -23.69 -11.36 19.55
C PRO A 376 -23.01 -10.85 20.83
N THR A 377 -23.62 -11.13 21.98
CA THR A 377 -22.98 -10.84 23.27
C THR A 377 -21.94 -11.92 23.60
N ASN A 378 -20.87 -11.56 24.32
CA ASN A 378 -19.79 -12.49 24.70
C ASN A 378 -20.24 -13.73 25.51
N LEU A 379 -21.46 -13.72 26.07
CA LEU A 379 -22.03 -14.85 26.82
C LEU A 379 -22.67 -15.91 25.92
N GLN A 380 -22.97 -15.57 24.67
CA GLN A 380 -23.59 -16.49 23.73
C GLN A 380 -22.55 -17.46 23.15
N SER A 381 -23.01 -18.63 22.73
CA SER A 381 -22.19 -19.55 21.95
C SER A 381 -21.77 -18.88 20.63
N PRO A 382 -20.60 -19.25 20.06
CA PRO A 382 -20.13 -18.68 18.81
C PRO A 382 -21.15 -18.92 17.70
N VAL A 383 -21.70 -17.83 17.16
CA VAL A 383 -22.69 -17.86 16.09
C VAL A 383 -21.97 -18.06 14.75
N ILE A 384 -22.40 -19.04 13.98
CA ILE A 384 -21.89 -19.32 12.63
C ILE A 384 -23.04 -19.12 11.66
N ASP A 385 -22.86 -18.22 10.70
CA ASP A 385 -23.88 -17.90 9.68
C ASP A 385 -23.90 -18.96 8.57
N PRO A 386 -25.08 -19.33 8.01
CA PRO A 386 -25.19 -20.16 6.81
C PRO A 386 -24.66 -19.49 5.52
N GLY A 387 -24.13 -18.27 5.60
CA GLY A 387 -23.55 -17.54 4.49
C GLY A 387 -24.45 -16.44 3.92
N THR A 388 -23.90 -15.67 2.98
CA THR A 388 -24.62 -14.56 2.35
C THR A 388 -25.84 -15.02 1.56
N VAL A 389 -26.89 -14.20 1.56
CA VAL A 389 -28.11 -14.47 0.79
C VAL A 389 -27.79 -14.28 -0.70
N ILE A 390 -28.12 -15.28 -1.51
CA ILE A 390 -27.91 -15.26 -2.97
C ILE A 390 -29.27 -15.07 -3.63
N VAL A 391 -29.37 -14.10 -4.54
CA VAL A 391 -30.64 -13.54 -5.03
C VAL A 391 -30.81 -13.67 -6.53
#